data_AF-A0A1J5A378-F1
#
_entry.id   AF-A0A1J5A378-F1
#
_cell.length_a   1.000
_cell.length_b   1.000
_cell.length_c   1.000
_cell.angle_alpha   90.00
_cell.angle_beta   90.00
_cell.angle_gamma   90.00
#
_symmetry.space_group_name_H-M   'P 1'
#
loop_
_entity.id
_entity.type
_entity.pdbx_description
1 polymer ?
#
loop_
_entity_poly.entity_id
_entity_poly.type
_entity_poly.pdbx_seq_one_letter_code
_entity_poly.pdbx_strand_id
1 'polypeptide(L)'
;MAELTLISPRRYQLKPLVEIALHNELRLLEAGIRRTQQRLREFESQYDLSSAEFIRRYEQDELEETLQLTEWVGEYRLLERLREKADTLQGIQFAN
;
A
#
# COMPACT_ATOMS: atom_id res chain seq x y z
N MET A 1 -1.18 -20.62 0.53
CA MET A 1 -1.89 -20.29 1.79
C MET A 1 -0.83 -20.20 2.87
N ALA A 2 -0.78 -19.09 3.60
CA ALA A 2 0.13 -18.90 4.73
C ALA A 2 -0.68 -18.95 6.03
N GLU A 3 -0.19 -19.65 7.04
CA GLU A 3 -0.86 -19.80 8.33
C GLU A 3 0.05 -19.30 9.46
N LEU A 4 -0.55 -18.63 10.45
CA LEU A 4 0.14 -18.13 11.64
C LEU A 4 -0.66 -18.51 12.90
N THR A 5 -0.01 -19.18 13.85
CA THR A 5 -0.57 -19.49 15.17
C THR A 5 -0.09 -18.46 16.21
N LEU A 6 -1.03 -17.88 16.96
CA LEU A 6 -0.75 -16.90 18.02
C LEU A 6 -0.98 -17.53 19.40
N ILE A 7 0.04 -17.51 20.27
CA ILE A 7 0.00 -18.10 21.61
C ILE A 7 0.36 -17.03 22.64
N SER A 8 -0.36 -17.00 23.76
CA SER A 8 -0.04 -16.12 24.89
C SER A 8 -0.22 -16.84 26.22
N PRO A 9 0.67 -16.63 27.20
CA PRO A 9 0.51 -17.19 28.54
C PRO A 9 -0.55 -16.46 29.38
N ARG A 10 -1.14 -15.37 28.86
CA ARG A 10 -2.12 -14.54 29.57
C ARG A 10 -3.55 -14.99 29.24
N ARG A 11 -4.46 -14.91 30.22
CA ARG A 11 -5.88 -15.28 30.08
C ARG A 11 -6.74 -14.31 29.25
N TYR A 12 -6.14 -13.28 28.66
CA TYR A 12 -6.88 -12.30 27.87
C TYR A 12 -7.32 -12.91 26.53
N GLN A 13 -8.47 -12.51 26.01
CA GLN A 13 -8.97 -13.03 24.74
C GLN A 13 -8.11 -12.50 23.58
N LEU A 14 -7.32 -13.37 22.96
CA LEU A 14 -6.41 -12.99 21.87
C LEU A 14 -7.16 -12.59 20.60
N LYS A 15 -8.25 -13.28 20.27
CA LYS A 15 -8.99 -13.04 19.02
C LYS A 15 -9.49 -11.59 18.90
N PRO A 16 -10.25 -11.02 19.86
CA PRO A 16 -10.68 -9.63 19.78
C PRO A 16 -9.51 -8.63 19.74
N LEU A 17 -8.42 -8.92 20.47
CA LEU A 17 -7.24 -8.06 20.48
C LEU A 17 -6.58 -7.97 19.11
N VAL A 18 -6.39 -9.12 18.46
CA VAL A 18 -5.78 -9.21 17.14
C VAL A 18 -6.73 -8.64 16.09
N GLU A 19 -8.03 -8.91 16.18
CA GLU A 19 -9.04 -8.39 15.26
C GLU A 19 -9.08 -6.85 15.27
N ILE A 20 -9.00 -6.23 16.45
CA ILE A 20 -8.90 -4.77 16.57
C ILE A 20 -7.60 -4.24 15.98
N ALA A 21 -6.48 -4.91 16.22
CA ALA A 21 -5.17 -4.51 15.67
C ALA A 21 -5.17 -4.56 14.13
N LEU A 22 -5.72 -5.62 13.54
CA LEU A 22 -5.86 -5.77 12.08
C LEU A 22 -6.76 -4.69 11.47
N HIS A 23 -7.91 -4.40 12.09
CA HIS A 23 -8.80 -3.31 11.63
C HIS A 23 -8.12 -1.94 11.70
N ASN A 24 -7.39 -1.67 12.76
CA ASN A 24 -6.67 -0.40 12.91
C ASN A 24 -5.58 -0.23 11.86
N GLU A 25 -4.81 -1.30 11.59
CA GLU A 25 -3.79 -1.28 10.55
C GLU A 25 -4.41 -1.09 9.16
N LEU A 26 -5.50 -1.78 8.85
CA LEU A 26 -6.20 -1.62 7.58
C LEU A 26 -6.65 -0.16 7.37
N ARG A 27 -7.20 0.48 8.41
CA ARG A 27 -7.59 1.90 8.36
C ARG A 27 -6.42 2.83 8.08
N LEU A 28 -5.24 2.55 8.64
CA LEU A 28 -4.02 3.32 8.39
C LEU A 28 -3.53 3.13 6.96
N LEU A 29 -3.52 1.89 6.46
CA LEU A 29 -3.16 1.58 5.07
C LEU A 29 -4.10 2.28 4.09
N GLU A 30 -5.41 2.24 4.32
CA GLU A 30 -6.39 2.95 3.48
C GLU A 30 -6.17 4.47 3.45
N ALA A 31 -5.80 5.06 4.59
CA ALA A 31 -5.45 6.48 4.64
C ALA A 31 -4.18 6.78 3.84
N GLY A 32 -3.16 5.90 3.93
CA GLY A 32 -1.95 5.97 3.12
C GLY A 32 -2.26 5.88 1.62
N ILE A 33 -3.06 4.88 1.22
CA ILE A 33 -3.50 4.68 -0.17
C ILE A 33 -4.15 5.95 -0.71
N ARG A 34 -5.12 6.52 0.01
CA ARG A 34 -5.81 7.75 -0.43
C ARG A 34 -4.85 8.92 -0.62
N ARG A 35 -3.89 9.09 0.31
CA ARG A 35 -2.89 10.17 0.23
C ARG A 35 -1.95 9.98 -0.96
N THR A 36 -1.39 8.78 -1.14
CA THR A 36 -0.49 8.48 -2.26
C THR A 36 -1.22 8.59 -3.60
N GLN A 37 -2.47 8.13 -3.69
CA GLN A 37 -3.28 8.34 -4.90
C GLN A 37 -3.51 9.82 -5.20
N GLN A 38 -3.69 10.66 -4.17
CA GLN A 38 -3.80 12.11 -4.38
C GLN A 38 -2.50 12.70 -4.92
N ARG A 39 -1.35 12.29 -4.37
CA ARG A 39 -0.04 12.72 -4.84
C ARG A 39 0.24 12.29 -6.28
N LEU A 40 -0.12 11.06 -6.64
CA LEU A 40 -0.04 10.60 -8.03
C LEU A 40 -0.90 11.43 -8.97
N ARG A 41 -2.15 11.78 -8.58
CA ARG A 41 -3.00 12.66 -9.39
C ARG A 41 -2.40 14.05 -9.60
N GLU A 42 -1.66 14.57 -8.63
CA GLU A 42 -0.94 15.85 -8.78
C GLU A 42 0.13 15.76 -9.86
N PHE A 43 0.94 14.69 -9.86
CA PHE A 43 1.90 14.45 -10.94
C PHE A 43 1.22 14.23 -12.29
N GLU A 44 0.18 13.40 -12.33
CA GLU A 44 -0.56 13.12 -13.56
C GLU A 44 -1.12 14.39 -14.18
N SER A 45 -1.66 15.30 -13.36
CA SER A 45 -2.15 16.60 -13.81
C SER A 45 -1.03 17.56 -14.21
N GLN A 46 0.12 17.53 -13.53
CA GLN A 46 1.24 18.42 -13.83
C GLN A 46 1.87 18.08 -15.19
N TYR A 47 1.97 16.80 -15.51
CA TYR A 47 2.65 16.31 -16.72
C TYR A 47 1.68 15.89 -17.84
N ASP A 48 0.37 15.98 -17.60
CA ASP A 48 -0.69 15.49 -18.50
C ASP A 48 -0.45 14.04 -18.97
N LEU A 49 -0.06 13.19 -18.02
CA LEU A 49 0.42 11.83 -18.27
C LEU A 49 -0.01 10.90 -17.14
N SER A 50 -0.68 9.80 -17.47
CA SER A 50 -1.07 8.81 -16.44
C SER A 50 0.17 8.18 -15.79
N SER A 51 0.09 7.81 -14.50
CA SER A 51 1.23 7.20 -13.80
C SER A 51 1.68 5.88 -14.45
N ALA A 52 0.75 5.09 -14.98
CA ALA A 52 1.09 3.82 -15.65
C ALA A 52 1.92 4.05 -16.93
N GLU A 53 1.52 5.02 -17.75
CA GLU A 53 2.28 5.40 -18.95
C GLU A 53 3.62 6.05 -18.58
N PHE A 54 3.64 6.90 -17.55
CA PHE A 54 4.87 7.48 -17.02
C PHE A 54 5.88 6.40 -16.63
N ILE A 55 5.48 5.41 -15.82
CA ILE A 55 6.36 4.31 -15.38
C ILE A 55 6.89 3.54 -16.59
N ARG A 56 6.04 3.21 -17.56
CA ARG A 56 6.44 2.53 -18.80
C ARG A 56 7.57 3.29 -19.52
N ARG A 57 7.40 4.61 -19.73
CA ARG A 57 8.41 5.45 -20.42
C ARG A 57 9.69 5.62 -19.59
N TYR A 58 9.54 5.81 -18.28
CA TYR A 58 10.67 5.96 -17.35
C TYR A 58 11.54 4.69 -17.36
N GLU A 59 10.93 3.50 -17.33
CA GLU A 59 11.65 2.22 -17.35
C GLU A 59 12.29 1.88 -18.72
N GLN A 60 11.88 2.58 -19.77
CA GLN A 60 12.45 2.46 -21.12
C GLN A 60 13.52 3.52 -21.41
N ASP A 61 13.96 4.28 -20.39
CA ASP A 61 14.91 5.40 -20.51
C ASP A 61 14.46 6.48 -21.53
N GLU A 62 13.15 6.62 -21.77
CA GLU A 62 12.57 7.61 -22.70
C GLU A 62 12.48 9.02 -22.09
N LEU A 63 12.71 9.15 -20.78
CA LEU A 63 12.59 10.39 -20.01
C LEU A 63 13.92 10.70 -19.32
N GLU A 64 14.33 11.96 -19.34
CA GLU A 64 15.48 12.41 -18.57
C GLU A 64 15.18 12.32 -17.07
N GLU A 65 15.99 11.58 -16.32
CA GLU A 65 15.81 11.43 -14.88
C GLU A 65 15.97 12.78 -14.16
N THR A 66 14.96 13.14 -13.38
CA THR A 66 15.00 14.28 -12.48
C THR A 66 14.48 13.85 -11.12
N LEU A 67 14.84 14.59 -10.07
CA LEU A 67 14.36 14.33 -8.71
C LEU A 67 12.82 14.21 -8.65
N GLN A 68 12.11 15.01 -9.44
CA GLN A 68 10.66 14.99 -9.49
C GLN A 68 10.10 13.70 -10.11
N LEU A 69 10.74 13.19 -11.17
CA LEU A 69 10.36 11.91 -11.76
C LEU A 69 10.71 10.74 -10.84
N THR A 70 11.87 10.80 -10.16
CA THR A 70 12.24 9.80 -9.14
C THR A 70 11.23 9.78 -7.99
N GLU A 71 10.73 10.93 -7.54
CA GLU A 71 9.66 11.02 -6.53
C GLU A 71 8.36 10.37 -7.02
N TRP A 72 7.97 10.63 -8.28
CA TRP A 72 6.77 10.01 -8.87
C TRP A 72 6.89 8.48 -8.94
N VAL A 73 8.04 7.94 -9.34
CA VAL A 73 8.31 6.49 -9.28
C VAL A 73 8.17 5.96 -7.85
N GLY A 74 8.68 6.72 -6.87
CA GLY A 74 8.56 6.39 -5.45
C GLY A 74 7.12 6.28 -4.99
N GLU A 75 6.29 7.29 -5.29
CA GLU A 75 4.86 7.31 -4.94
C GLU A 75 4.09 6.18 -5.62
N TYR A 76 4.41 5.87 -6.88
CA TYR A 76 3.75 4.77 -7.60
C TYR A 76 4.03 3.42 -6.92
N ARG A 77 5.30 3.13 -6.64
CA ARG A 77 5.72 1.89 -5.96
C ARG A 77 5.20 1.82 -4.52
N LEU A 78 5.09 2.97 -3.84
CA LEU A 78 4.49 3.05 -2.52
C LEU A 78 3.01 2.62 -2.58
N LEU A 79 2.25 3.11 -3.57
CA LEU A 79 0.84 2.74 -3.73
C LEU A 79 0.67 1.23 -3.92
N GLU A 80 1.49 0.62 -4.77
CA GLU A 80 1.47 -0.84 -5.01
C GLU A 80 1.69 -1.61 -3.70
N ARG A 81 2.72 -1.25 -2.92
CA ARG A 81 3.02 -1.90 -1.64
C ARG A 81 1.92 -1.69 -0.60
N LEU A 82 1.30 -0.51 -0.55
CA LEU A 82 0.21 -0.25 0.38
C LEU A 82 -1.03 -1.09 0.05
N ARG A 83 -1.36 -1.23 -1.25
CA ARG A 83 -2.45 -2.08 -1.72
C ARG A 83 -2.19 -3.55 -1.42
N GLU A 84 -1.00 -4.05 -1.74
CA GLU A 84 -0.63 -5.44 -1.45
C GLU A 84 -0.79 -5.78 0.03
N LYS A 85 -0.34 -4.89 0.92
CA LYS A 85 -0.54 -5.04 2.37
C LYS A 85 -2.02 -5.01 2.76
N ALA A 86 -2.79 -4.06 2.23
CA ALA A 86 -4.21 -3.95 2.55
C ALA A 86 -4.98 -5.20 2.11
N ASP A 87 -4.74 -5.67 0.88
CA ASP A 87 -5.35 -6.87 0.31
C ASP A 87 -4.95 -8.11 1.14
N THR A 88 -3.70 -8.19 1.58
CA THR A 88 -3.22 -9.26 2.46
C THR A 88 -3.99 -9.26 3.79
N LEU A 89 -4.17 -8.11 4.44
CA LEU A 89 -4.91 -8.01 5.69
C LEU A 89 -6.40 -8.31 5.53
N GLN A 90 -7.02 -7.84 4.44
CA GLN A 90 -8.43 -8.12 4.12
C GLN A 90 -8.69 -9.60 3.86
N GLY A 91 -7.69 -10.32 3.35
CA GLY A 91 -7.75 -11.77 3.14
C GLY A 91 -7.57 -12.61 4.40
N ILE A 92 -7.21 -12.02 5.55
CA ILE A 92 -7.02 -12.77 6.80
C ILE A 92 -8.36 -13.30 7.31
N GLN A 93 -8.39 -14.59 7.61
CA GLN A 93 -9.51 -15.27 8.24
C GLN A 93 -9.05 -15.94 9.53
N PHE A 94 -9.83 -15.80 10.60
CA PHE A 94 -9.59 -16.57 11.82
C PHE A 94 -10.07 -18.00 11.61
N ALA A 95 -9.19 -18.98 11.81
CA ALA A 95 -9.56 -20.40 11.81
C ALA A 95 -10.61 -20.67 12.91
N ASN A 96 -11.53 -21.59 12.61
CA ASN A 96 -12.60 -22.03 13.52
C ASN A 96 -12.09 -23.02 14.57
#